data_AF-A0A2V5LJT3-F1
#
_entry.id   AF-A0A2V5LJT3-F1
#
_cell.length_a   1.000
_cell.length_b   1.000
_cell.length_c   1.000
_cell.angle_alpha   90.00
_cell.angle_beta   90.00
_cell.angle_gamma   90.00
#
_symmetry.space_group_name_H-M   'P 1'
#
loop_
_entity.id
_entity.type
_entity.pdbx_description
1 polymer ?
#
loop_
_entity_poly.entity_id
_entity_poly.type
_entity_poly.pdbx_seq_one_letter_code
_entity_poly.pdbx_strand_id
1 'polypeptide(L)'
;MTTADGHIIGTTQISGSAPHNRAFNIAMMGDGFQAAEQGVFDTACSDFLTAFFGTPPYDRLAPAINVFRINVASTGSGADDPVATGGTGASPNTYFDSSFGNNGIRRLLECNDSTALTVAAGQVPGFTVALVVVNSSVYGGSGGSVGTYSLAGGATEIAIHELGHTAYGLADEYPYYAGGNETGHDHHPAGEPGQPNVTTNAVRATLKWRWAVNTSTTVPTMANPDCSTVDSRPSPVPTGTVGLFEGADYYHCGAYRPEYDCKMRELGVPFCRVCRQVIWNRIDPLGTLVARDRTPLSVVARYPEHLDVFAEGSDGRTMSDWWDANSGWAGWFQLSGGVASGGGTGSPVTAVARYSGHLDVFTVGTDNRVYSAWWDVNGGWSGWFPLGTLAARPGSTVSVVARYSDHLDVFTTAANGAIMSIWWDARTGWADWFQVSGGVAGAGATVTAIARYPFHLDLFTVGTDHRFWSCWWDDRSGWAGWFPLDTLAARPDATVNVVARYPDHLDLFTTASNGAVMSTWWDARSGWAGWFQVSGGVASPGSPVTAIARYSNHLDLFTVGTDNRIYSTWWDDTTGWAGWFNVSGGIAKAGSQVVAISRVTEHIDVFAVGSDGIVYSTWWDGSGGWAGWFQLGIT
;
A
#
# COMPACT_ATOMS: atom_id res chain seq x y z
N MET A 1 15.95 11.03 -40.20
CA MET A 1 15.72 12.51 -40.16
C MET A 1 16.33 13.10 -38.89
N THR A 2 16.23 14.41 -38.66
CA THR A 2 16.83 15.08 -37.48
C THR A 2 15.86 16.08 -36.84
N THR A 3 16.19 16.62 -35.66
CA THR A 3 15.44 17.72 -35.03
C THR A 3 15.37 19.01 -35.88
N ALA A 4 16.06 19.08 -37.02
CA ALA A 4 15.88 20.15 -37.99
C ALA A 4 14.56 20.05 -38.78
N ASP A 5 13.91 18.88 -38.76
CA ASP A 5 12.70 18.56 -39.50
C ASP A 5 11.41 18.97 -38.75
N GLY A 6 11.53 19.94 -37.85
CA GLY A 6 10.42 20.50 -37.09
C GLY A 6 10.88 21.40 -35.94
N HIS A 7 9.96 21.74 -35.04
CA HIS A 7 10.26 22.48 -33.80
C HIS A 7 9.21 22.24 -32.72
N ILE A 8 9.61 22.41 -31.46
CA ILE A 8 8.70 22.41 -30.30
C ILE A 8 7.91 23.71 -30.31
N ILE A 9 6.58 23.61 -30.24
CA ILE A 9 5.67 24.76 -30.13
C ILE A 9 5.51 25.16 -28.65
N GLY A 10 5.27 24.17 -27.79
CA GLY A 10 5.09 24.43 -26.36
C GLY A 10 4.53 23.23 -25.61
N THR A 11 4.42 23.39 -24.29
CA THR A 11 4.01 22.35 -23.35
C THR A 11 2.80 22.82 -22.55
N THR A 12 1.80 21.97 -22.41
CA THR A 12 0.58 22.22 -21.63
C THR A 12 0.32 21.04 -20.71
N GLN A 13 0.13 21.28 -19.41
CA GLN A 13 -0.41 20.26 -18.52
C GLN A 13 -1.91 20.13 -18.78
N ILE A 14 -2.33 18.98 -19.33
CA ILE A 14 -3.71 18.72 -19.74
C ILE A 14 -4.48 17.91 -18.70
N SER A 15 -3.81 17.31 -17.71
CA SER A 15 -4.43 16.67 -16.54
C SER A 15 -3.52 16.64 -15.32
N GLY A 16 -4.13 16.51 -14.13
CA GLY A 16 -3.46 16.39 -12.84
C GLY A 16 -3.09 17.73 -12.19
N SER A 17 -2.81 17.69 -10.90
CA SER A 17 -2.33 18.84 -10.11
C SER A 17 -1.35 18.42 -9.02
N ALA A 18 -0.85 17.17 -9.06
CA ALA A 18 0.05 16.65 -8.05
C ALA A 18 1.42 17.32 -8.19
N PRO A 19 2.14 17.61 -7.08
CA PRO A 19 3.51 18.09 -7.14
C PRO A 19 4.37 17.17 -8.02
N HIS A 20 5.17 17.73 -8.93
CA HIS A 20 5.86 16.92 -9.95
C HIS A 20 6.77 15.83 -9.33
N ASN A 21 7.42 16.11 -8.20
CA ASN A 21 8.28 15.16 -7.50
C ASN A 21 7.51 14.06 -6.74
N ARG A 22 6.17 14.12 -6.73
CA ARG A 22 5.27 13.17 -6.08
C ARG A 22 4.15 12.76 -7.02
N ALA A 23 4.46 12.64 -8.31
CA ALA A 23 3.48 12.32 -9.33
C ALA A 23 4.08 11.40 -10.41
N PHE A 24 3.23 10.56 -10.97
CA PHE A 24 3.51 9.83 -12.18
C PHE A 24 3.26 10.78 -13.36
N ASN A 25 4.33 11.35 -13.91
CA ASN A 25 4.27 12.41 -14.92
C ASN A 25 4.39 11.80 -16.32
N ILE A 26 3.32 11.84 -17.10
CA ILE A 26 3.29 11.36 -18.49
C ILE A 26 3.58 12.54 -19.43
N ALA A 27 4.62 12.43 -20.25
CA ALA A 27 4.94 13.38 -21.31
C ALA A 27 4.49 12.82 -22.66
N MET A 28 3.37 13.35 -23.19
CA MET A 28 2.87 13.02 -24.52
C MET A 28 3.38 14.03 -25.54
N MET A 29 3.95 13.55 -26.65
CA MET A 29 4.44 14.39 -27.74
C MET A 29 3.98 13.86 -29.11
N GLY A 30 3.81 14.75 -30.07
CA GLY A 30 3.34 14.38 -31.40
C GLY A 30 4.50 14.26 -32.40
N ASP A 31 4.46 13.26 -33.27
CA ASP A 31 5.32 13.17 -34.45
C ASP A 31 4.51 13.07 -35.74
N GLY A 32 5.03 13.65 -36.83
CA GLY A 32 4.31 13.68 -38.10
C GLY A 32 3.09 14.60 -38.13
N PHE A 33 2.91 15.48 -37.13
CA PHE A 33 1.89 16.52 -37.14
C PHE A 33 2.51 17.83 -37.60
N GLN A 34 2.06 18.37 -38.72
CA GLN A 34 2.41 19.72 -39.14
C GLN A 34 1.81 20.77 -38.21
N ALA A 35 2.28 22.03 -38.32
CA ALA A 35 1.75 23.15 -37.54
C ALA A 35 0.22 23.33 -37.69
N ALA A 36 -0.32 23.01 -38.88
CA ALA A 36 -1.77 23.07 -39.15
C ALA A 36 -2.55 21.87 -38.57
N GLU A 37 -1.88 20.78 -38.21
CA GLU A 37 -2.49 19.52 -37.75
C GLU A 37 -2.48 19.38 -36.22
N GLN A 38 -2.01 20.39 -35.49
CA GLN A 38 -1.92 20.33 -34.01
C GLN A 38 -3.29 20.12 -33.34
N GLY A 39 -4.39 20.57 -33.94
CA GLY A 39 -5.73 20.26 -33.45
C GLY A 39 -6.07 18.76 -33.46
N VAL A 40 -5.48 17.99 -34.39
CA VAL A 40 -5.62 16.53 -34.46
C VAL A 40 -4.83 15.88 -33.31
N PHE A 41 -3.58 16.31 -33.09
CA PHE A 41 -2.76 15.84 -31.97
C PHE A 41 -3.40 16.16 -30.61
N ASP A 42 -3.93 17.37 -30.44
CA ASP A 42 -4.65 17.81 -29.24
C ASP A 42 -5.87 16.92 -28.95
N THR A 43 -6.61 16.56 -30.00
CA THR A 43 -7.74 15.63 -29.91
C THR A 43 -7.27 14.23 -29.51
N ALA A 44 -6.22 13.71 -30.15
CA ALA A 44 -5.65 12.40 -29.83
C ALA A 44 -5.18 12.29 -28.36
N CYS A 45 -4.60 13.37 -27.81
CA CYS A 45 -4.23 13.42 -26.38
C CYS A 45 -5.47 13.42 -25.47
N SER A 46 -6.54 14.10 -25.87
CA SER A 46 -7.79 14.15 -25.11
C SER A 46 -8.53 12.81 -25.11
N ASP A 47 -8.50 12.11 -26.25
CA ASP A 47 -9.05 10.76 -26.40
C ASP A 47 -8.25 9.75 -25.55
N PHE A 48 -6.92 9.85 -25.56
CA PHE A 48 -6.05 9.07 -24.69
C PHE A 48 -6.38 9.32 -23.21
N LEU A 49 -6.49 10.57 -22.76
CA LEU A 49 -6.83 10.88 -21.37
C LEU A 49 -8.12 10.21 -20.93
N THR A 50 -9.15 10.27 -21.78
CA THR A 50 -10.46 9.68 -21.50
C THR A 50 -10.37 8.17 -21.36
N ALA A 51 -9.68 7.50 -22.29
CA ALA A 51 -9.50 6.04 -22.25
C ALA A 51 -8.59 5.60 -21.10
N PHE A 52 -7.52 6.34 -20.83
CA PHE A 52 -6.54 6.07 -19.79
C PHE A 52 -7.18 6.10 -18.41
N PHE A 53 -7.87 7.19 -18.04
CA PHE A 53 -8.58 7.27 -16.75
C PHE A 53 -9.86 6.42 -16.71
N GLY A 54 -10.36 5.96 -17.85
CA GLY A 54 -11.42 4.94 -17.92
C GLY A 54 -10.90 3.51 -17.71
N THR A 55 -9.59 3.28 -17.71
CA THR A 55 -8.97 1.96 -17.59
C THR A 55 -8.46 1.72 -16.16
N PRO A 56 -8.97 0.72 -15.43
CA PRO A 56 -8.45 0.39 -14.11
C PRO A 56 -6.98 -0.10 -14.15
N PRO A 57 -6.12 0.32 -13.20
CA PRO A 57 -6.45 1.04 -11.97
C PRO A 57 -6.27 2.57 -12.05
N TYR A 58 -6.06 3.15 -13.24
CA TYR A 58 -5.77 4.58 -13.38
C TYR A 58 -6.93 5.47 -12.92
N ASP A 59 -8.16 4.97 -13.02
CA ASP A 59 -9.38 5.59 -12.48
C ASP A 59 -9.24 5.97 -11.01
N ARG A 60 -8.58 5.13 -10.21
CA ARG A 60 -8.35 5.36 -8.77
C ARG A 60 -7.03 6.05 -8.46
N LEU A 61 -6.07 5.99 -9.38
CA LEU A 61 -4.73 6.55 -9.22
C LEU A 61 -4.61 7.96 -9.80
N ALA A 62 -5.68 8.49 -10.42
CA ALA A 62 -5.71 9.82 -11.03
C ALA A 62 -5.15 10.96 -10.16
N PRO A 63 -5.37 11.01 -8.82
CA PRO A 63 -4.78 12.06 -7.98
C PRO A 63 -3.25 12.08 -7.95
N ALA A 64 -2.58 10.98 -8.32
CA ALA A 64 -1.12 10.85 -8.35
C ALA A 64 -0.54 10.94 -9.77
N ILE A 65 -1.35 11.26 -10.79
CA ILE A 65 -0.93 11.25 -12.19
C ILE A 65 -1.06 12.67 -12.78
N ASN A 66 0.00 13.12 -13.43
CA ASN A 66 -0.03 14.33 -14.26
C ASN A 66 0.18 13.93 -15.73
N VAL A 67 -0.49 14.63 -16.64
CA VAL A 67 -0.30 14.42 -18.08
C VAL A 67 0.00 15.75 -18.76
N PHE A 68 1.12 15.77 -19.46
CA PHE A 68 1.62 16.93 -20.19
C PHE A 68 1.59 16.62 -21.68
N ARG A 69 1.05 17.55 -22.45
CA ARG A 69 1.08 17.54 -23.91
C ARG A 69 2.16 18.49 -24.39
N ILE A 70 3.09 17.98 -25.18
CA ILE A 70 4.17 18.71 -25.82
C ILE A 70 3.84 18.79 -27.31
N ASN A 71 3.35 19.94 -27.75
CA ASN A 71 3.06 20.19 -29.15
C ASN A 71 4.37 20.36 -29.93
N VAL A 72 4.60 19.49 -30.91
CA VAL A 72 5.76 19.51 -31.80
C VAL A 72 5.25 19.56 -33.24
N ALA A 73 5.73 20.53 -34.00
CA ALA A 73 5.42 20.63 -35.43
C ALA A 73 6.51 19.94 -36.23
N SER A 74 6.14 18.89 -36.96
CA SER A 74 6.96 18.29 -38.03
C SER A 74 6.83 19.07 -39.34
N THR A 75 7.83 18.97 -40.21
CA THR A 75 7.77 19.56 -41.56
C THR A 75 6.91 18.72 -42.50
N GLY A 76 6.98 17.40 -42.39
CA GLY A 76 6.14 16.42 -43.09
C GLY A 76 4.99 15.91 -42.21
N SER A 77 3.90 15.49 -42.87
CA SER A 77 2.79 14.77 -42.25
C SER A 77 2.94 13.26 -42.50
N GLY A 78 2.70 12.43 -41.49
CA GLY A 78 2.82 10.97 -41.59
C GLY A 78 3.98 10.39 -40.79
N ALA A 79 4.40 9.18 -41.18
CA ALA A 79 5.58 8.49 -40.68
C ALA A 79 6.23 7.73 -41.84
N ASP A 80 7.48 7.31 -41.66
CA ASP A 80 8.15 6.44 -42.61
C ASP A 80 7.39 5.12 -42.76
N ASP A 81 7.12 4.71 -44.00
CA ASP A 81 6.32 3.53 -44.34
C ASP A 81 7.03 2.65 -45.39
N PRO A 82 8.10 1.92 -45.02
CA PRO A 82 8.98 1.25 -45.98
C PRO A 82 8.30 0.16 -46.81
N VAL A 83 8.60 0.12 -48.12
CA VAL A 83 8.08 -0.93 -49.03
C VAL A 83 8.55 -2.33 -48.62
N ALA A 84 9.76 -2.44 -48.04
CA ALA A 84 10.35 -3.71 -47.62
C ALA A 84 9.50 -4.50 -46.62
N THR A 85 8.62 -3.82 -45.89
CA THR A 85 7.72 -4.43 -44.90
C THR A 85 6.25 -4.35 -45.30
N GLY A 86 5.95 -4.00 -46.56
CA GLY A 86 4.59 -3.87 -47.08
C GLY A 86 3.99 -2.47 -46.93
N GLY A 87 4.82 -1.45 -46.72
CA GLY A 87 4.43 -0.05 -46.72
C GLY A 87 4.35 0.59 -48.11
N THR A 88 3.92 1.85 -48.15
CA THR A 88 3.72 2.67 -49.35
C THR A 88 5.00 3.26 -49.94
N GLY A 89 6.11 3.24 -49.19
CA GLY A 89 7.35 3.93 -49.49
C GLY A 89 7.37 5.40 -49.07
N ALA A 90 6.37 5.87 -48.33
CA ALA A 90 6.36 7.23 -47.79
C ALA A 90 7.54 7.43 -46.84
N SER A 91 8.19 8.60 -46.93
CA SER A 91 9.25 8.99 -45.99
C SER A 91 9.20 10.50 -45.71
N PRO A 92 8.20 10.96 -44.92
CA PRO A 92 8.02 12.38 -44.62
C PRO A 92 9.03 12.87 -43.58
N ASN A 93 9.54 14.09 -43.73
CA ASN A 93 10.47 14.71 -42.78
C ASN A 93 9.80 15.03 -41.42
N THR A 94 9.95 14.14 -40.45
CA THR A 94 9.34 14.21 -39.11
C THR A 94 10.36 14.49 -38.02
N TYR A 95 9.92 15.07 -36.90
CA TYR A 95 10.81 15.57 -35.85
C TYR A 95 11.46 14.45 -35.05
N PHE A 96 10.70 13.38 -34.75
CA PHE A 96 11.18 12.21 -34.01
C PHE A 96 11.51 11.03 -34.93
N ASP A 97 11.43 11.18 -36.26
CA ASP A 97 11.83 10.15 -37.24
C ASP A 97 11.05 8.84 -37.07
N SER A 98 9.74 8.92 -36.82
CA SER A 98 8.92 7.74 -36.58
C SER A 98 8.80 6.87 -37.83
N SER A 99 8.97 5.55 -37.67
CA SER A 99 9.03 4.60 -38.78
C SER A 99 8.35 3.26 -38.49
N PHE A 100 7.61 2.74 -39.47
CA PHE A 100 7.02 1.40 -39.42
C PHE A 100 7.98 0.32 -39.95
N GLY A 101 7.76 -0.93 -39.53
CA GLY A 101 8.41 -2.07 -40.17
C GLY A 101 9.77 -2.43 -39.59
N ASN A 102 10.15 -1.86 -38.45
CA ASN A 102 11.40 -2.23 -37.80
C ASN A 102 11.40 -3.74 -37.47
N ASN A 103 12.58 -4.36 -37.52
CA ASN A 103 12.76 -5.82 -37.40
C ASN A 103 11.91 -6.67 -38.36
N GLY A 104 11.43 -6.09 -39.49
CA GLY A 104 10.58 -6.79 -40.45
C GLY A 104 9.11 -6.92 -40.03
N ILE A 105 8.70 -6.32 -38.91
CA ILE A 105 7.34 -6.40 -38.38
C ILE A 105 6.53 -5.19 -38.84
N ARG A 106 5.57 -5.39 -39.75
CA ARG A 106 4.76 -4.30 -40.36
C ARG A 106 4.17 -3.31 -39.35
N ARG A 107 3.67 -3.81 -38.22
CA ARG A 107 2.99 -3.03 -37.17
C ARG A 107 3.94 -2.38 -36.17
N LEU A 108 5.22 -2.75 -36.17
CA LEU A 108 6.19 -2.20 -35.24
C LEU A 108 6.49 -0.78 -35.68
N LEU A 109 6.13 0.18 -34.82
CA LEU A 109 6.25 1.61 -35.06
C LEU A 109 7.19 2.16 -34.01
N GLU A 110 8.38 2.60 -34.38
CA GLU A 110 9.36 3.15 -33.43
C GLU A 110 9.68 4.60 -33.76
N CYS A 111 10.33 5.30 -32.84
CA CYS A 111 10.80 6.67 -33.02
C CYS A 111 12.28 6.79 -32.61
N ASN A 112 12.86 7.97 -32.76
CA ASN A 112 14.16 8.27 -32.17
C ASN A 112 14.04 8.52 -30.67
N ASP A 113 14.20 7.45 -29.87
CA ASP A 113 14.09 7.48 -28.41
C ASP A 113 14.97 8.55 -27.77
N SER A 114 16.22 8.71 -28.24
CA SER A 114 17.16 9.69 -27.66
C SER A 114 16.63 11.11 -27.80
N THR A 115 16.06 11.46 -28.95
CA THR A 115 15.48 12.77 -29.20
C THR A 115 14.22 12.96 -28.36
N ALA A 116 13.30 11.98 -28.37
CA ALA A 116 12.06 12.03 -27.60
C ALA A 116 12.31 12.19 -26.09
N LEU A 117 13.23 11.41 -25.50
CA LEU A 117 13.59 11.51 -24.08
C LEU A 117 14.25 12.85 -23.74
N THR A 118 15.09 13.39 -24.64
CA THR A 118 15.70 14.72 -24.45
C THR A 118 14.62 15.82 -24.43
N VAL A 119 13.64 15.73 -25.33
CA VAL A 119 12.52 16.67 -25.36
C VAL A 119 11.65 16.52 -24.11
N ALA A 120 11.30 15.29 -23.71
CA ALA A 120 10.53 15.03 -22.49
C ALA A 120 11.22 15.64 -21.26
N ALA A 121 12.52 15.39 -21.08
CA ALA A 121 13.30 15.91 -19.96
C ALA A 121 13.36 17.45 -19.95
N GLY A 122 13.55 18.06 -21.14
CA GLY A 122 13.66 19.51 -21.28
C GLY A 122 12.33 20.25 -21.09
N GLN A 123 11.22 19.63 -21.46
CA GLN A 123 9.88 20.23 -21.40
C GLN A 123 9.12 19.90 -20.11
N VAL A 124 9.36 18.72 -19.53
CA VAL A 124 8.71 18.22 -18.31
C VAL A 124 9.80 17.65 -17.39
N PRO A 125 10.53 18.51 -16.64
CA PRO A 125 11.51 18.04 -15.66
C PRO A 125 10.85 17.10 -14.64
N GLY A 126 11.42 15.89 -14.49
CA GLY A 126 10.85 14.84 -13.64
C GLY A 126 9.73 14.01 -14.29
N PHE A 127 9.62 14.00 -15.64
CA PHE A 127 8.73 13.06 -16.32
C PHE A 127 9.06 11.60 -15.91
N THR A 128 8.04 10.77 -15.81
CA THR A 128 8.16 9.36 -15.47
C THR A 128 8.16 8.47 -16.71
N VAL A 129 7.38 8.85 -17.73
CA VAL A 129 7.26 8.11 -18.99
C VAL A 129 6.98 9.06 -20.16
N ALA A 130 7.54 8.72 -21.33
CA ALA A 130 7.33 9.44 -22.58
C ALA A 130 6.48 8.60 -23.54
N LEU A 131 5.50 9.24 -24.17
CA LEU A 131 4.66 8.66 -25.23
C LEU A 131 4.70 9.54 -26.47
N VAL A 132 5.00 8.94 -27.63
CA VAL A 132 4.96 9.60 -28.94
C VAL A 132 3.71 9.15 -29.69
N VAL A 133 2.84 10.11 -29.98
CA VAL A 133 1.67 9.93 -30.84
C VAL A 133 2.09 10.20 -32.27
N VAL A 134 1.85 9.26 -33.18
CA VAL A 134 2.30 9.37 -34.57
C VAL A 134 1.11 9.60 -35.50
N ASN A 135 1.17 10.64 -36.33
CA ASN A 135 0.11 11.02 -37.26
C ASN A 135 -0.02 10.04 -38.45
N SER A 136 -0.50 8.83 -38.20
CA SER A 136 -0.74 7.82 -39.24
C SER A 136 -1.98 7.00 -38.93
N SER A 137 -2.76 6.65 -39.94
CA SER A 137 -3.92 5.75 -39.81
C SER A 137 -3.54 4.26 -39.91
N VAL A 138 -2.28 3.96 -40.21
CA VAL A 138 -1.75 2.59 -40.24
C VAL A 138 -1.64 2.04 -38.83
N TYR A 139 -2.15 0.83 -38.59
CA TYR A 139 -2.06 0.16 -37.29
C TYR A 139 -0.60 -0.08 -36.88
N GLY A 140 -0.19 0.49 -35.74
CA GLY A 140 1.08 0.16 -35.12
C GLY A 140 1.37 0.91 -33.83
N GLY A 141 2.33 0.38 -33.09
CA GLY A 141 2.80 0.85 -31.81
C GLY A 141 3.99 0.02 -31.35
N SER A 142 4.67 0.50 -30.31
CA SER A 142 5.72 -0.23 -29.63
C SER A 142 5.94 0.32 -28.23
N GLY A 143 6.29 -0.56 -27.30
CA GLY A 143 6.89 -0.23 -26.03
C GLY A 143 8.40 -0.01 -26.14
N GLY A 144 9.06 0.25 -25.02
CA GLY A 144 10.50 0.47 -24.98
C GLY A 144 10.87 1.56 -23.98
N SER A 145 11.91 2.33 -24.27
CA SER A 145 12.24 3.52 -23.46
C SER A 145 11.24 4.65 -23.70
N VAL A 146 10.63 4.67 -24.89
CA VAL A 146 9.54 5.56 -25.29
C VAL A 146 8.42 4.69 -25.86
N GLY A 147 7.18 4.91 -25.41
CA GLY A 147 6.04 4.24 -26.02
C GLY A 147 5.57 5.00 -27.25
N THR A 148 5.17 4.30 -28.31
CA THR A 148 4.70 4.88 -29.57
C THR A 148 3.33 4.30 -29.93
N TYR A 149 2.46 5.11 -30.52
CA TYR A 149 1.23 4.59 -31.14
C TYR A 149 0.75 5.49 -32.27
N SER A 150 0.08 4.90 -33.25
CA SER A 150 -0.52 5.63 -34.38
C SER A 150 -1.98 6.00 -34.13
N LEU A 151 -2.54 6.85 -35.00
CA LEU A 151 -3.97 7.22 -35.03
C LEU A 151 -4.87 6.17 -35.71
N ALA A 152 -4.47 4.90 -35.72
CA ALA A 152 -5.29 3.82 -36.27
C ALA A 152 -6.56 3.58 -35.44
N GLY A 153 -7.51 2.82 -36.00
CA GLY A 153 -8.67 2.35 -35.23
C GLY A 153 -8.20 1.58 -33.97
N GLY A 154 -8.68 1.99 -32.80
CA GLY A 154 -8.22 1.44 -31.52
C GLY A 154 -6.95 2.09 -30.94
N ALA A 155 -6.50 3.24 -31.45
CA ALA A 155 -5.29 3.94 -31.04
C ALA A 155 -5.08 4.04 -29.52
N THR A 156 -6.12 4.35 -28.75
CA THR A 156 -6.01 4.49 -27.30
C THR A 156 -5.81 3.14 -26.58
N GLU A 157 -6.34 2.05 -27.12
CA GLU A 157 -6.06 0.70 -26.62
C GLU A 157 -4.60 0.31 -26.85
N ILE A 158 -4.06 0.64 -28.03
CA ILE A 158 -2.63 0.46 -28.34
C ILE A 158 -1.80 1.31 -27.37
N ALA A 159 -2.09 2.59 -27.24
CA ALA A 159 -1.36 3.50 -26.36
C ALA A 159 -1.27 2.99 -24.91
N ILE A 160 -2.37 2.48 -24.36
CA ILE A 160 -2.41 1.96 -22.99
C ILE A 160 -1.68 0.62 -22.88
N HIS A 161 -1.73 -0.22 -23.91
CA HIS A 161 -0.95 -1.46 -24.00
C HIS A 161 0.56 -1.16 -24.03
N GLU A 162 1.01 -0.28 -24.93
CA GLU A 162 2.44 0.08 -25.05
C GLU A 162 2.96 0.76 -23.78
N LEU A 163 2.12 1.58 -23.12
CA LEU A 163 2.43 2.13 -21.81
C LEU A 163 2.67 1.03 -20.76
N GLY A 164 2.01 -0.12 -20.88
CA GLY A 164 2.25 -1.34 -20.11
C GLY A 164 3.72 -1.76 -20.09
N HIS A 165 4.33 -1.80 -21.27
CA HIS A 165 5.76 -2.09 -21.43
C HIS A 165 6.62 -0.94 -20.92
N THR A 166 6.39 0.27 -21.44
CA THR A 166 7.28 1.43 -21.24
C THR A 166 7.35 1.88 -19.78
N ALA A 167 6.22 1.90 -19.07
CA ALA A 167 6.17 2.42 -17.70
C ALA A 167 6.36 1.35 -16.61
N TYR A 168 6.01 0.10 -16.89
CA TYR A 168 5.87 -0.94 -15.85
C TYR A 168 6.65 -2.22 -16.15
N GLY A 169 7.31 -2.31 -17.31
CA GLY A 169 8.10 -3.47 -17.69
C GLY A 169 7.27 -4.75 -17.82
N LEU A 170 5.99 -4.64 -18.18
CA LEU A 170 5.15 -5.79 -18.48
C LEU A 170 5.64 -6.44 -19.77
N ALA A 171 5.59 -7.77 -19.86
CA ALA A 171 5.81 -8.51 -21.09
C ALA A 171 4.52 -8.64 -21.88
N ASP A 172 4.67 -8.90 -23.17
CA ASP A 172 3.59 -9.38 -24.01
C ASP A 172 3.15 -10.77 -23.57
N GLU A 173 1.84 -10.95 -23.46
CA GLU A 173 1.21 -12.22 -23.06
C GLU A 173 0.65 -12.98 -24.27
N TYR A 174 0.87 -12.48 -25.50
CA TYR A 174 0.55 -13.19 -26.72
C TYR A 174 1.39 -14.47 -26.86
N PRO A 175 0.80 -15.58 -27.34
CA PRO A 175 1.53 -16.82 -27.57
C PRO A 175 2.27 -16.86 -28.91
N TYR A 176 2.43 -15.73 -29.61
CA TYR A 176 3.04 -15.69 -30.95
C TYR A 176 3.84 -14.42 -31.15
N TYR A 177 4.81 -14.44 -32.07
CA TYR A 177 5.67 -13.29 -32.37
C TYR A 177 5.10 -12.39 -33.48
N ALA A 178 4.61 -13.00 -34.56
CA ALA A 178 4.19 -12.28 -35.78
C ALA A 178 2.92 -12.86 -36.46
N GLY A 179 2.06 -13.54 -35.70
CA GLY A 179 0.78 -14.07 -36.19
C GLY A 179 0.57 -15.57 -35.97
N GLY A 180 1.51 -16.28 -35.35
CA GLY A 180 1.38 -17.67 -34.88
C GLY A 180 1.84 -18.74 -35.87
N ASN A 181 2.40 -18.35 -37.03
CA ASN A 181 2.96 -19.29 -38.02
C ASN A 181 4.48 -19.19 -38.10
N GLU A 182 5.11 -18.54 -37.12
CA GLU A 182 6.54 -18.26 -37.11
C GLU A 182 7.35 -19.50 -36.71
N THR A 183 8.46 -19.74 -37.39
CA THR A 183 9.37 -20.84 -37.04
C THR A 183 10.19 -20.49 -35.80
N GLY A 184 10.35 -21.45 -34.87
CA GLY A 184 11.22 -21.31 -33.71
C GLY A 184 10.53 -20.78 -32.44
N HIS A 185 9.21 -20.62 -32.46
CA HIS A 185 8.40 -20.10 -31.36
C HIS A 185 7.53 -21.16 -30.66
N ASP A 186 7.79 -22.44 -30.91
CA ASP A 186 7.03 -23.54 -30.30
C ASP A 186 7.25 -23.62 -28.78
N HIS A 187 8.49 -23.42 -28.34
CA HIS A 187 8.89 -23.51 -26.94
C HIS A 187 9.72 -22.31 -26.52
N HIS A 188 9.31 -21.67 -25.42
CA HIS A 188 10.09 -20.63 -24.78
C HIS A 188 11.49 -21.15 -24.39
N PRO A 189 12.57 -20.38 -24.63
CA PRO A 189 13.92 -20.77 -24.24
C PRO A 189 14.07 -20.93 -22.72
N ALA A 190 15.09 -21.64 -22.26
CA ALA A 190 15.33 -21.79 -20.82
C ALA A 190 15.73 -20.44 -20.18
N GLY A 191 15.11 -20.11 -19.04
CA GLY A 191 15.43 -18.92 -18.25
C GLY A 191 14.17 -18.20 -17.80
N GLU A 192 14.15 -17.74 -16.54
CA GLU A 192 13.00 -17.01 -16.01
C GLU A 192 12.99 -15.57 -16.58
N PRO A 193 11.90 -15.13 -17.23
CA PRO A 193 11.78 -13.75 -17.71
C PRO A 193 11.88 -12.75 -16.56
N GLY A 194 12.41 -11.55 -16.81
CA GLY A 194 12.47 -10.49 -15.79
C GLY A 194 11.13 -9.83 -15.49
N GLN A 195 10.21 -9.87 -16.47
CA GLN A 195 8.94 -9.17 -16.45
C GLN A 195 7.98 -9.80 -15.42
N PRO A 196 7.15 -9.00 -14.74
CA PRO A 196 6.39 -9.47 -13.58
C PRO A 196 5.15 -10.29 -13.94
N ASN A 197 4.67 -10.23 -15.19
CA ASN A 197 3.42 -10.85 -15.67
C ASN A 197 3.64 -12.08 -16.56
N VAL A 198 4.87 -12.59 -16.69
CA VAL A 198 5.15 -13.86 -17.37
C VAL A 198 6.16 -14.68 -16.56
N THR A 199 6.09 -16.02 -16.66
CA THR A 199 6.99 -16.92 -15.94
C THR A 199 7.21 -18.23 -16.69
N THR A 200 8.38 -18.83 -16.54
CA THR A 200 8.65 -20.23 -16.93
C THR A 200 8.51 -21.18 -15.73
N ASN A 201 8.34 -20.61 -14.52
CA ASN A 201 8.19 -21.37 -13.29
C ASN A 201 6.75 -21.90 -13.14
N ALA A 202 6.59 -23.22 -13.11
CA ALA A 202 5.29 -23.85 -12.87
C ALA A 202 5.02 -24.20 -11.39
N VAL A 203 5.94 -23.87 -10.47
CA VAL A 203 5.88 -24.28 -9.07
C VAL A 203 5.20 -23.20 -8.21
N ARG A 204 3.97 -23.49 -7.77
CA ARG A 204 3.11 -22.62 -6.94
C ARG A 204 3.84 -21.87 -5.82
N ALA A 205 4.68 -22.57 -5.06
CA ALA A 205 5.36 -22.01 -3.89
C ALA A 205 6.33 -20.86 -4.24
N THR A 206 6.84 -20.85 -5.47
CA THR A 206 7.87 -19.92 -5.95
C THR A 206 7.37 -19.01 -7.07
N LEU A 207 6.08 -19.01 -7.39
CA LEU A 207 5.52 -18.12 -8.42
C LEU A 207 5.63 -16.65 -7.98
N LYS A 208 5.94 -15.79 -8.95
CA LYS A 208 5.98 -14.33 -8.80
C LYS A 208 4.66 -13.78 -8.23
N TRP A 209 3.54 -14.28 -8.74
CA TRP A 209 2.19 -13.88 -8.31
C TRP A 209 1.48 -14.92 -7.44
N ARG A 210 2.23 -15.76 -6.69
CA ARG A 210 1.64 -16.77 -5.79
C ARG A 210 0.60 -16.21 -4.82
N TRP A 211 0.78 -14.95 -4.39
CA TRP A 211 -0.12 -14.21 -3.51
C TRP A 211 -1.54 -14.04 -4.08
N ALA A 212 -1.70 -14.11 -5.40
CA ALA A 212 -2.97 -13.94 -6.09
C ALA A 212 -3.66 -15.27 -6.44
N VAL A 213 -2.93 -16.40 -6.39
CA VAL A 213 -3.44 -17.71 -6.81
C VAL A 213 -4.15 -18.41 -5.65
N ASN A 214 -5.47 -18.55 -5.75
CA ASN A 214 -6.25 -19.31 -4.75
C ASN A 214 -5.70 -20.73 -4.56
N THR A 215 -5.76 -21.24 -3.33
CA THR A 215 -5.25 -22.58 -2.98
C THR A 215 -5.92 -23.71 -3.77
N SER A 216 -7.17 -23.52 -4.19
CA SER A 216 -7.94 -24.47 -5.01
C SER A 216 -7.66 -24.40 -6.51
N THR A 217 -7.01 -23.36 -7.01
CA THR A 217 -6.71 -23.23 -8.45
C THR A 217 -5.75 -24.36 -8.88
N THR A 218 -6.03 -25.04 -9.99
CA THR A 218 -5.07 -26.04 -10.51
C THR A 218 -3.85 -25.32 -11.11
N VAL A 219 -2.65 -25.86 -10.93
CA VAL A 219 -1.39 -25.28 -11.47
C VAL A 219 -0.63 -26.38 -12.22
N PRO A 220 -0.39 -26.26 -13.54
CA PRO A 220 -0.86 -25.18 -14.41
C PRO A 220 -2.39 -25.17 -14.55
N THR A 221 -2.97 -23.98 -14.73
CA THR A 221 -4.43 -23.80 -14.90
C THR A 221 -4.87 -24.23 -16.30
N MET A 222 -4.03 -23.96 -17.30
CA MET A 222 -4.24 -24.33 -18.69
C MET A 222 -2.88 -24.61 -19.33
N ALA A 223 -2.75 -25.76 -19.98
CA ALA A 223 -1.55 -26.17 -20.73
C ALA A 223 -1.90 -26.32 -22.21
N ASN A 224 -1.00 -25.92 -23.11
CA ASN A 224 -1.17 -26.06 -24.54
C ASN A 224 -0.87 -27.52 -24.96
N PRO A 225 -1.82 -28.26 -25.55
CA PRO A 225 -1.64 -29.65 -25.92
C PRO A 225 -0.74 -29.85 -27.15
N ASP A 226 -0.53 -28.80 -27.95
CA ASP A 226 0.24 -28.86 -29.20
C ASP A 226 1.06 -27.58 -29.38
N CYS A 227 2.34 -27.66 -28.99
CA CYS A 227 3.27 -26.55 -29.06
C CYS A 227 3.64 -26.11 -30.48
N SER A 228 3.25 -26.85 -31.52
CA SER A 228 3.40 -26.41 -32.91
C SER A 228 2.35 -25.37 -33.34
N THR A 229 1.37 -25.10 -32.49
CA THR A 229 0.27 -24.17 -32.79
C THR A 229 -0.11 -23.31 -31.59
N VAL A 230 -0.66 -22.13 -31.88
CA VAL A 230 -1.30 -21.27 -30.88
C VAL A 230 -2.56 -21.94 -30.32
N ASP A 231 -2.64 -22.07 -29.00
CA ASP A 231 -3.85 -22.56 -28.33
C ASP A 231 -4.98 -21.51 -28.37
N SER A 232 -6.10 -21.89 -28.97
CA SER A 232 -7.30 -21.05 -29.13
C SER A 232 -8.50 -21.54 -28.32
N ARG A 233 -8.31 -22.56 -27.48
CA ARG A 233 -9.39 -23.12 -26.65
C ARG A 233 -9.82 -22.10 -25.58
N PRO A 234 -11.12 -22.03 -25.23
CA PRO A 234 -11.59 -21.12 -24.20
C PRO A 234 -11.02 -21.46 -22.81
N SER A 235 -11.01 -20.46 -21.92
CA SER A 235 -10.59 -20.64 -20.53
C SER A 235 -11.34 -21.80 -19.84
N PRO A 236 -10.65 -22.73 -19.16
CA PRO A 236 -11.30 -23.79 -18.39
C PRO A 236 -11.86 -23.30 -17.04
N VAL A 237 -11.62 -22.04 -16.69
CA VAL A 237 -12.02 -21.41 -15.41
C VAL A 237 -12.70 -20.07 -15.64
N PRO A 238 -13.53 -19.56 -14.69
CA PRO A 238 -14.17 -18.26 -14.83
C PRO A 238 -13.18 -17.11 -15.04
N THR A 239 -13.63 -16.07 -15.76
CA THR A 239 -12.88 -14.82 -15.97
C THR A 239 -12.41 -14.22 -14.63
N GLY A 240 -11.18 -13.71 -14.58
CA GLY A 240 -10.59 -13.17 -13.35
C GLY A 240 -9.90 -14.20 -12.45
N THR A 241 -9.92 -15.49 -12.82
CA THR A 241 -9.18 -16.52 -12.09
C THR A 241 -7.68 -16.38 -12.35
N VAL A 242 -6.91 -16.04 -11.30
CA VAL A 242 -5.45 -16.00 -11.38
C VAL A 242 -4.85 -17.40 -11.21
N GLY A 243 -3.92 -17.76 -12.09
CA GLY A 243 -3.23 -19.04 -12.11
C GLY A 243 -2.05 -19.06 -13.08
N LEU A 244 -1.87 -20.15 -13.83
CA LEU A 244 -0.86 -20.27 -14.89
C LEU A 244 -1.53 -20.75 -16.19
N PHE A 245 -1.59 -19.87 -17.19
CA PHE A 245 -2.10 -20.18 -18.52
C PHE A 245 -0.93 -20.22 -19.49
N GLU A 246 -0.70 -21.37 -20.12
CA GLU A 246 0.42 -21.54 -21.04
C GLU A 246 0.21 -20.78 -22.36
N GLY A 247 1.32 -20.32 -22.93
CA GLY A 247 1.35 -19.45 -24.10
C GLY A 247 1.51 -17.99 -23.69
N ALA A 248 2.72 -17.47 -23.75
CA ALA A 248 3.08 -16.10 -23.37
C ALA A 248 4.48 -15.77 -23.90
N ASP A 249 4.87 -14.49 -23.83
CA ASP A 249 6.20 -14.01 -24.22
C ASP A 249 6.59 -14.42 -25.65
N TYR A 250 5.58 -14.44 -26.54
CA TYR A 250 5.69 -14.81 -27.96
C TYR A 250 5.93 -16.31 -28.25
N TYR A 251 5.70 -17.21 -27.29
CA TYR A 251 5.86 -18.66 -27.50
C TYR A 251 4.56 -19.43 -27.23
N HIS A 252 4.35 -20.52 -27.99
CA HIS A 252 3.17 -21.39 -27.85
C HIS A 252 3.16 -22.17 -26.52
N CYS A 253 4.34 -22.57 -26.04
CA CYS A 253 4.52 -23.36 -24.82
C CYS A 253 5.74 -22.90 -23.99
N GLY A 254 5.81 -23.37 -22.74
CA GLY A 254 6.98 -23.18 -21.87
C GLY A 254 7.03 -21.85 -21.11
N ALA A 255 6.14 -20.92 -21.42
CA ALA A 255 5.91 -19.69 -20.67
C ALA A 255 4.43 -19.56 -20.28
N TYR A 256 4.17 -18.98 -19.13
CA TYR A 256 2.86 -18.84 -18.53
C TYR A 256 2.53 -17.39 -18.21
N ARG A 257 1.26 -17.02 -18.43
CA ARG A 257 0.64 -15.75 -18.02
C ARG A 257 -0.32 -15.96 -16.83
N PRO A 258 -0.60 -14.90 -16.03
CA PRO A 258 -1.33 -15.01 -14.76
C PRO A 258 -2.84 -15.19 -14.91
N GLU A 259 -3.46 -14.67 -15.97
CA GLU A 259 -4.88 -14.81 -16.25
C GLU A 259 -5.09 -15.21 -17.71
N TYR A 260 -6.24 -15.77 -18.04
CA TYR A 260 -6.55 -16.14 -19.42
C TYR A 260 -6.55 -14.92 -20.35
N ASP A 261 -7.18 -13.81 -19.91
CA ASP A 261 -7.24 -12.53 -20.63
C ASP A 261 -6.53 -11.42 -19.86
N CYS A 262 -5.86 -10.54 -20.61
CA CYS A 262 -5.15 -9.37 -20.10
C CYS A 262 -5.01 -8.36 -21.24
N LYS A 263 -4.95 -7.06 -20.92
CA LYS A 263 -4.60 -6.03 -21.91
C LYS A 263 -3.25 -6.28 -22.58
N MET A 264 -2.33 -6.98 -21.92
CA MET A 264 -1.04 -7.40 -22.51
C MET A 264 -1.16 -8.62 -23.45
N ARG A 265 -2.35 -9.22 -23.57
CA ARG A 265 -2.65 -10.38 -24.41
C ARG A 265 -3.65 -10.06 -25.52
N GLU A 266 -4.63 -9.20 -25.26
CA GLU A 266 -5.66 -8.84 -26.22
C GLU A 266 -6.07 -7.38 -25.97
N LEU A 267 -6.40 -6.63 -27.03
CA LEU A 267 -6.95 -5.27 -26.87
C LEU A 267 -8.44 -5.34 -26.52
N GLY A 268 -8.97 -4.29 -25.89
CA GLY A 268 -10.39 -4.25 -25.48
C GLY A 268 -10.71 -5.03 -24.20
N VAL A 269 -9.72 -5.68 -23.58
CA VAL A 269 -9.83 -6.29 -22.24
C VAL A 269 -9.03 -5.47 -21.21
N PRO A 270 -9.41 -5.49 -19.91
CA PRO A 270 -8.67 -4.79 -18.87
C PRO A 270 -7.32 -5.46 -18.59
N PHE A 271 -6.42 -4.75 -17.90
CA PHE A 271 -5.24 -5.39 -17.31
C PHE A 271 -5.66 -6.51 -16.34
N CYS A 272 -4.95 -7.64 -16.38
CA CYS A 272 -5.16 -8.72 -15.40
C CYS A 272 -4.81 -8.23 -13.98
N ARG A 273 -5.21 -8.97 -12.95
CA ARG A 273 -4.98 -8.61 -11.54
C ARG A 273 -3.50 -8.41 -11.21
N VAL A 274 -2.60 -9.18 -11.83
CA VAL A 274 -1.16 -9.05 -11.63
C VAL A 274 -0.63 -7.76 -12.25
N CYS A 275 -0.97 -7.47 -13.52
CA CYS A 275 -0.59 -6.22 -14.18
C CYS A 275 -1.16 -4.99 -13.45
N ARG A 276 -2.42 -5.04 -13.00
CA ARG A 276 -3.02 -3.97 -12.19
C ARG A 276 -2.24 -3.74 -10.89
N GLN A 277 -1.80 -4.79 -10.20
CA GLN A 277 -1.00 -4.65 -8.98
C GLN A 277 0.37 -4.02 -9.26
N VAL A 278 1.01 -4.37 -10.38
CA VAL A 278 2.30 -3.75 -10.78
C VAL A 278 2.11 -2.25 -11.03
N ILE A 279 1.08 -1.86 -11.78
CA ILE A 279 0.74 -0.44 -12.02
C ILE A 279 0.46 0.27 -10.69
N TRP A 280 -0.33 -0.36 -9.82
CA TRP A 280 -0.68 0.18 -8.50
C TRP A 280 0.57 0.44 -7.65
N ASN A 281 1.46 -0.54 -7.54
CA ASN A 281 2.69 -0.44 -6.77
C ASN A 281 3.64 0.63 -7.30
N ARG A 282 3.52 1.01 -8.57
CA ARG A 282 4.34 2.06 -9.18
C ARG A 282 3.80 3.46 -8.92
N ILE A 283 2.48 3.64 -8.87
CA ILE A 283 1.84 4.97 -8.85
C ILE A 283 1.28 5.34 -7.47
N ASP A 284 0.61 4.42 -6.77
CA ASP A 284 -0.04 4.70 -5.48
C ASP A 284 0.91 5.31 -4.43
N PRO A 285 2.20 4.89 -4.33
CA PRO A 285 3.15 5.51 -3.41
C PRO A 285 3.45 6.99 -3.66
N LEU A 286 3.22 7.47 -4.89
CA LEU A 286 3.35 8.89 -5.23
C LEU A 286 2.17 9.69 -4.67
N GLY A 287 1.03 9.04 -4.46
CA GLY A 287 -0.19 9.63 -3.96
C GLY A 287 -0.10 10.12 -2.51
N THR A 288 -1.07 10.95 -2.16
CA THR A 288 -1.35 11.31 -0.78
C THR A 288 -2.39 10.34 -0.22
N LEU A 289 -2.06 9.61 0.84
CA LEU A 289 -3.05 8.77 1.50
C LEU A 289 -4.05 9.63 2.28
N VAL A 290 -5.32 9.58 1.86
CA VAL A 290 -6.44 10.00 2.71
C VAL A 290 -6.79 8.83 3.62
N ALA A 291 -6.34 8.90 4.87
CA ALA A 291 -6.60 7.91 5.89
C ALA A 291 -8.10 7.91 6.27
N ARG A 292 -8.58 6.75 6.70
CA ARG A 292 -9.93 6.61 7.21
C ARG A 292 -10.09 7.38 8.51
N ASP A 293 -11.21 8.07 8.60
CA ASP A 293 -11.52 8.94 9.72
C ASP A 293 -11.54 8.18 11.06
N ARG A 294 -10.66 8.61 11.98
CA ARG A 294 -10.56 8.12 13.37
C ARG A 294 -10.16 6.64 13.52
N THR A 295 -9.80 5.95 12.45
CA THR A 295 -9.16 4.64 12.58
C THR A 295 -7.77 4.81 13.20
N PRO A 296 -7.44 4.05 14.26
CA PRO A 296 -6.09 4.06 14.84
C PRO A 296 -5.00 3.78 13.80
N LEU A 297 -3.89 4.53 13.86
CA LEU A 297 -2.66 4.19 13.17
C LEU A 297 -1.90 3.14 14.00
N SER A 298 -1.05 2.34 13.37
CA SER A 298 -0.09 1.48 14.08
C SER A 298 1.31 1.78 13.58
N VAL A 299 2.27 1.82 14.50
CA VAL A 299 3.67 2.10 14.19
C VAL A 299 4.55 1.11 14.93
N VAL A 300 5.51 0.53 14.23
CA VAL A 300 6.53 -0.35 14.81
C VAL A 300 7.91 0.06 14.31
N ALA A 301 8.91 -0.07 15.17
CA ALA A 301 10.31 0.00 14.77
C ALA A 301 10.84 -1.43 14.65
N ARG A 302 11.38 -1.78 13.47
CA ARG A 302 12.07 -3.08 13.30
C ARG A 302 13.46 -3.05 13.91
N TYR A 303 14.10 -1.89 13.81
CA TYR A 303 15.38 -1.52 14.41
C TYR A 303 15.44 0.02 14.48
N PRO A 304 16.39 0.63 15.21
CA PRO A 304 16.44 2.07 15.42
C PRO A 304 16.35 2.91 14.14
N GLU A 305 16.98 2.49 13.06
CA GLU A 305 17.03 3.20 11.79
C GLU A 305 15.89 2.85 10.82
N HIS A 306 14.86 2.10 11.27
CA HIS A 306 13.73 1.74 10.43
C HIS A 306 12.39 1.68 11.16
N LEU A 307 11.39 2.34 10.57
CA LEU A 307 10.02 2.43 11.05
C LEU A 307 9.04 1.95 9.99
N ASP A 308 7.98 1.28 10.41
CA ASP A 308 6.86 0.91 9.57
C ASP A 308 5.59 1.51 10.17
N VAL A 309 4.83 2.24 9.35
CA VAL A 309 3.57 2.91 9.70
C VAL A 309 2.44 2.24 8.93
N PHE A 310 1.35 1.95 9.62
CA PHE A 310 0.18 1.27 9.09
C PHE A 310 -1.08 2.11 9.29
N ALA A 311 -1.91 2.15 8.26
CA ALA A 311 -3.16 2.90 8.23
C ALA A 311 -4.25 2.13 7.47
N GLU A 312 -5.51 2.51 7.72
CA GLU A 312 -6.62 2.17 6.83
C GLU A 312 -6.87 3.38 5.91
N GLY A 313 -6.91 3.18 4.59
CA GLY A 313 -7.34 4.20 3.65
C GLY A 313 -8.83 4.49 3.78
N SER A 314 -9.28 5.69 3.38
CA SER A 314 -10.71 6.07 3.43
C SER A 314 -11.65 5.13 2.65
N ASP A 315 -11.10 4.34 1.73
CA ASP A 315 -11.78 3.28 0.97
C ASP A 315 -11.68 1.88 1.61
N GLY A 316 -11.12 1.78 2.81
CA GLY A 316 -10.97 0.55 3.58
C GLY A 316 -9.70 -0.25 3.26
N ARG A 317 -8.85 0.21 2.34
CA ARG A 317 -7.60 -0.50 2.01
C ARG A 317 -6.65 -0.53 3.21
N THR A 318 -5.96 -1.65 3.40
CA THR A 318 -4.88 -1.76 4.38
C THR A 318 -3.59 -1.20 3.77
N MET A 319 -3.05 -0.13 4.35
CA MET A 319 -1.95 0.65 3.79
C MET A 319 -0.73 0.62 4.71
N SER A 320 0.46 0.71 4.12
CA SER A 320 1.72 0.86 4.83
C SER A 320 2.59 1.93 4.17
N ASP A 321 3.35 2.66 4.98
CA ASP A 321 4.50 3.47 4.59
C ASP A 321 5.65 3.08 5.52
N TRP A 322 6.88 3.24 5.07
CA TRP A 322 8.06 2.94 5.89
C TRP A 322 9.15 3.96 5.68
N TRP A 323 9.99 4.10 6.70
CA TRP A 323 11.14 4.98 6.71
C TRP A 323 12.41 4.18 6.98
N ASP A 324 13.45 4.44 6.19
CA ASP A 324 14.83 4.01 6.48
C ASP A 324 15.73 5.25 6.54
N ALA A 325 16.66 5.27 7.49
CA ALA A 325 17.58 6.40 7.67
C ALA A 325 18.38 6.78 6.42
N ASN A 326 18.61 5.85 5.49
CA ASN A 326 19.40 6.09 4.27
C ASN A 326 18.55 6.55 3.08
N SER A 327 17.27 6.16 3.01
CA SER A 327 16.42 6.42 1.85
C SER A 327 15.23 7.33 2.13
N GLY A 328 14.98 7.68 3.40
CA GLY A 328 13.79 8.44 3.77
C GLY A 328 12.52 7.61 3.72
N TRP A 329 11.39 8.29 3.56
CA TRP A 329 10.06 7.68 3.48
C TRP A 329 9.80 7.09 2.09
N ALA A 330 9.25 5.89 2.05
CA ALA A 330 9.03 5.13 0.83
C ALA A 330 7.73 5.48 0.09
N GLY A 331 6.77 6.09 0.78
CA GLY A 331 5.44 6.35 0.27
C GLY A 331 4.45 5.24 0.56
N TRP A 332 3.16 5.60 0.53
CA TRP A 332 2.06 4.70 0.88
C TRP A 332 1.81 3.63 -0.18
N PHE A 333 1.79 2.37 0.21
CA PHE A 333 1.39 1.27 -0.66
C PHE A 333 0.34 0.38 0.01
N GLN A 334 -0.49 -0.28 -0.80
CA GLN A 334 -1.46 -1.23 -0.30
C GLN A 334 -0.78 -2.56 0.07
N LEU A 335 -1.07 -3.06 1.26
CA LEU A 335 -0.60 -4.36 1.74
C LEU A 335 -1.35 -5.50 1.04
N SER A 336 -0.72 -6.13 0.04
CA SER A 336 -1.15 -7.39 -0.59
C SER A 336 -2.65 -7.44 -0.96
N GLY A 337 -3.21 -6.30 -1.41
CA GLY A 337 -4.62 -6.19 -1.80
C GLY A 337 -5.64 -6.25 -0.65
N GLY A 338 -5.21 -6.12 0.61
CA GLY A 338 -6.07 -6.21 1.79
C GLY A 338 -7.09 -5.07 1.92
N VAL A 339 -8.26 -5.40 2.47
CA VAL A 339 -9.36 -4.48 2.76
C VAL A 339 -9.96 -4.82 4.13
N ALA A 340 -10.00 -3.84 5.02
CA ALA A 340 -10.49 -3.97 6.38
C ALA A 340 -12.02 -3.81 6.48
N SER A 341 -12.62 -4.33 7.56
CA SER A 341 -14.04 -4.18 7.85
C SER A 341 -14.40 -2.74 8.13
N GLY A 342 -15.43 -2.25 7.46
CA GLY A 342 -15.92 -0.88 7.62
C GLY A 342 -16.81 -0.63 8.83
N GLY A 343 -16.92 -1.56 9.79
CA GLY A 343 -17.72 -1.37 11.00
C GLY A 343 -17.19 -0.25 11.90
N GLY A 344 -18.07 0.56 12.49
CA GLY A 344 -17.67 1.64 13.40
C GLY A 344 -16.72 2.65 12.74
N THR A 345 -15.56 2.88 13.38
CA THR A 345 -14.48 3.72 12.86
C THR A 345 -13.53 2.99 11.90
N GLY A 346 -13.81 1.74 11.50
CA GLY A 346 -12.88 0.89 10.74
C GLY A 346 -12.12 -0.08 11.63
N SER A 347 -11.46 -1.07 11.04
CA SER A 347 -10.68 -2.09 11.76
C SER A 347 -9.19 -1.81 11.53
N PRO A 348 -8.48 -1.24 12.52
CA PRO A 348 -7.10 -0.81 12.32
C PRO A 348 -6.19 -1.98 11.92
N VAL A 349 -5.20 -1.68 11.10
CA VAL A 349 -4.08 -2.59 10.84
C VAL A 349 -3.11 -2.46 12.00
N THR A 350 -3.04 -3.48 12.85
CA THR A 350 -2.10 -3.53 13.96
C THR A 350 -0.88 -4.34 13.59
N ALA A 351 0.28 -3.93 14.06
CA ALA A 351 1.55 -4.57 13.71
C ALA A 351 2.39 -4.90 14.95
N VAL A 352 3.23 -5.93 14.81
CA VAL A 352 4.28 -6.26 15.78
C VAL A 352 5.54 -6.68 15.03
N ALA A 353 6.69 -6.11 15.40
CA ALA A 353 7.99 -6.58 14.93
C ALA A 353 8.48 -7.70 15.84
N ARG A 354 8.81 -8.86 15.27
CA ARG A 354 9.38 -9.99 16.02
C ARG A 354 10.90 -9.90 16.10
N TYR A 355 11.51 -9.40 15.04
CA TYR A 355 12.95 -9.11 14.91
C TYR A 355 13.16 -8.20 13.69
N SER A 356 14.38 -7.70 13.48
CA SER A 356 14.68 -6.69 12.44
C SER A 356 14.26 -7.08 11.02
N GLY A 357 14.31 -8.38 10.70
CA GLY A 357 13.95 -8.93 9.39
C GLY A 357 12.51 -9.41 9.26
N HIS A 358 11.64 -9.22 10.26
CA HIS A 358 10.28 -9.78 10.24
C HIS A 358 9.28 -9.02 11.10
N LEU A 359 8.10 -8.77 10.53
CA LEU A 359 6.93 -8.27 11.25
C LEU A 359 5.67 -8.97 10.81
N ASP A 360 4.67 -8.95 11.68
CA ASP A 360 3.33 -9.49 11.44
C ASP A 360 2.31 -8.35 11.59
N VAL A 361 1.29 -8.37 10.72
CA VAL A 361 0.17 -7.43 10.75
C VAL A 361 -1.15 -8.17 10.87
N PHE A 362 -2.13 -7.52 11.48
CA PHE A 362 -3.45 -8.09 11.76
C PHE A 362 -4.56 -7.07 11.49
N THR A 363 -5.71 -7.56 11.03
CA THR A 363 -6.93 -6.76 10.89
C THR A 363 -8.17 -7.66 10.91
N VAL A 364 -9.35 -7.05 11.04
CA VAL A 364 -10.63 -7.72 10.79
C VAL A 364 -11.06 -7.39 9.36
N GLY A 365 -11.25 -8.41 8.53
CA GLY A 365 -11.65 -8.27 7.12
C GLY A 365 -13.14 -7.95 6.95
N THR A 366 -13.55 -7.57 5.75
CA THR A 366 -14.96 -7.21 5.42
C THR A 366 -15.99 -8.33 5.64
N ASP A 367 -15.54 -9.58 5.75
CA ASP A 367 -16.33 -10.75 6.12
C ASP A 367 -16.36 -11.01 7.64
N ASN A 368 -15.79 -10.10 8.43
CA ASN A 368 -15.64 -10.14 9.87
C ASN A 368 -14.79 -11.30 10.40
N ARG A 369 -13.91 -11.89 9.57
CA ARG A 369 -12.86 -12.80 10.05
C ARG A 369 -11.61 -12.02 10.45
N VAL A 370 -10.81 -12.59 11.34
CA VAL A 370 -9.48 -12.09 11.69
C VAL A 370 -8.50 -12.54 10.62
N TYR A 371 -7.73 -11.63 10.06
CA TYR A 371 -6.69 -11.91 9.08
C TYR A 371 -5.32 -11.52 9.63
N SER A 372 -4.31 -12.24 9.15
CA SER A 372 -2.91 -11.88 9.30
C SER A 372 -2.21 -11.84 7.96
N ALA A 373 -1.16 -11.04 7.87
CA ALA A 373 -0.13 -11.09 6.85
C ALA A 373 1.21 -10.82 7.54
N TRP A 374 2.33 -11.17 6.91
CA TRP A 374 3.66 -10.90 7.45
C TRP A 374 4.57 -10.36 6.37
N TRP A 375 5.64 -9.69 6.79
CA TRP A 375 6.74 -9.29 5.93
C TRP A 375 8.03 -9.99 6.37
N ASP A 376 8.80 -10.49 5.40
CA ASP A 376 10.14 -11.03 5.63
C ASP A 376 11.15 -10.35 4.69
N VAL A 377 12.34 -10.02 5.20
CA VAL A 377 13.39 -9.34 4.44
C VAL A 377 13.81 -10.08 3.15
N ASN A 378 13.70 -11.40 3.11
CA ASN A 378 14.07 -12.20 1.94
C ASN A 378 12.87 -12.54 1.04
N GLY A 379 11.64 -12.39 1.55
CA GLY A 379 10.41 -12.86 0.91
C GLY A 379 9.42 -11.77 0.52
N GLY A 380 9.61 -10.55 1.05
CA GLY A 380 8.64 -9.47 0.98
C GLY A 380 7.37 -9.77 1.78
N TRP A 381 6.28 -9.11 1.40
CA TRP A 381 4.96 -9.32 2.00
C TRP A 381 4.34 -10.65 1.59
N SER A 382 3.75 -11.35 2.55
CA SER A 382 2.84 -12.46 2.31
C SER A 382 1.50 -11.99 1.77
N GLY A 383 0.67 -12.92 1.27
CA GLY A 383 -0.76 -12.66 1.12
C GLY A 383 -1.47 -12.66 2.48
N TRP A 384 -2.65 -12.03 2.55
CA TRP A 384 -3.53 -12.13 3.71
C TRP A 384 -4.12 -13.53 3.83
N PHE A 385 -4.12 -14.09 5.04
CA PHE A 385 -4.72 -15.38 5.36
C PHE A 385 -5.56 -15.29 6.63
N PRO A 386 -6.69 -16.02 6.71
CA PRO A 386 -7.55 -15.98 7.89
C PRO A 386 -6.94 -16.75 9.07
N LEU A 387 -7.12 -16.21 10.28
CA LEU A 387 -6.74 -16.87 11.53
C LEU A 387 -7.92 -17.66 12.08
N GLY A 388 -7.95 -18.97 11.82
CA GLY A 388 -9.00 -19.86 12.30
C GLY A 388 -10.39 -19.49 11.78
N THR A 389 -11.42 -19.73 12.59
CA THR A 389 -12.84 -19.58 12.18
C THR A 389 -13.62 -18.54 12.99
N LEU A 390 -12.93 -17.69 13.77
CA LEU A 390 -13.59 -16.70 14.61
C LEU A 390 -14.35 -15.68 13.75
N ALA A 391 -15.64 -15.47 14.07
CA ALA A 391 -16.40 -14.32 13.63
C ALA A 391 -16.17 -13.17 14.62
N ALA A 392 -15.23 -12.29 14.29
CA ALA A 392 -14.92 -11.10 15.07
C ALA A 392 -16.06 -10.08 14.99
N ARG A 393 -16.09 -9.17 15.96
CA ARG A 393 -16.98 -8.01 15.89
C ARG A 393 -16.52 -7.10 14.74
N PRO A 394 -17.42 -6.62 13.86
CA PRO A 394 -17.07 -5.65 12.83
C PRO A 394 -16.45 -4.38 13.45
N GLY A 395 -15.34 -3.89 12.90
CA GLY A 395 -14.65 -2.69 13.42
C GLY A 395 -13.80 -2.92 14.67
N SER A 396 -13.61 -4.18 15.12
CA SER A 396 -12.80 -4.44 16.30
C SER A 396 -11.30 -4.39 15.99
N THR A 397 -10.53 -3.87 16.95
CA THR A 397 -9.07 -3.94 16.94
C THR A 397 -8.63 -5.37 17.22
N VAL A 398 -7.59 -5.82 16.51
CA VAL A 398 -6.84 -7.03 16.82
C VAL A 398 -5.59 -6.61 17.57
N SER A 399 -5.49 -6.90 18.86
CA SER A 399 -4.29 -6.60 19.64
C SER A 399 -3.34 -7.78 19.62
N VAL A 400 -2.05 -7.51 19.49
CA VAL A 400 -1.01 -8.55 19.39
C VAL A 400 0.17 -8.20 20.27
N VAL A 401 0.77 -9.21 20.89
CA VAL A 401 2.03 -9.12 21.63
C VAL A 401 2.96 -10.23 21.16
N ALA A 402 4.23 -9.90 20.92
CA ALA A 402 5.29 -10.87 20.73
C ALA A 402 6.01 -11.09 22.07
N ARG A 403 5.86 -12.27 22.67
CA ARG A 403 6.60 -12.63 23.90
C ARG A 403 8.04 -13.04 23.59
N TYR A 404 8.25 -13.59 22.40
CA TYR A 404 9.54 -13.99 21.83
C TYR A 404 9.55 -13.75 20.32
N SER A 405 10.71 -13.88 19.69
CA SER A 405 10.82 -13.85 18.24
C SER A 405 10.11 -15.02 17.54
N ASP A 406 9.74 -16.09 18.26
CA ASP A 406 9.06 -17.28 17.76
C ASP A 406 7.66 -17.50 18.37
N HIS A 407 7.10 -16.50 19.05
CA HIS A 407 5.80 -16.61 19.69
C HIS A 407 4.96 -15.32 19.62
N LEU A 408 3.68 -15.45 19.28
CA LEU A 408 2.70 -14.36 19.25
C LEU A 408 1.45 -14.73 20.04
N ASP A 409 0.90 -13.76 20.78
CA ASP A 409 -0.42 -13.84 21.40
C ASP A 409 -1.32 -12.75 20.81
N VAL A 410 -2.47 -13.17 20.29
CA VAL A 410 -3.42 -12.32 19.57
C VAL A 410 -4.75 -12.29 20.31
N PHE A 411 -5.33 -11.10 20.45
CA PHE A 411 -6.55 -10.83 21.20
C PHE A 411 -7.52 -9.99 20.37
N THR A 412 -8.81 -10.32 20.44
CA THR A 412 -9.86 -9.49 19.86
C THR A 412 -11.21 -9.81 20.52
N THR A 413 -12.30 -9.23 19.99
CA THR A 413 -13.66 -9.50 20.46
C THR A 413 -14.47 -10.24 19.40
N ALA A 414 -15.16 -11.30 19.81
CA ALA A 414 -16.16 -11.97 18.96
C ALA A 414 -17.40 -11.06 18.76
N ALA A 415 -18.26 -11.42 17.79
CA ALA A 415 -19.49 -10.67 17.52
C ALA A 415 -20.40 -10.47 18.75
N ASN A 416 -20.42 -11.42 19.69
CA ASN A 416 -21.18 -11.35 20.95
C ASN A 416 -20.43 -10.60 22.08
N GLY A 417 -19.22 -10.08 21.83
CA GLY A 417 -18.38 -9.40 22.79
C GLY A 417 -17.47 -10.29 23.64
N ALA A 418 -17.49 -11.61 23.45
CA ALA A 418 -16.54 -12.50 24.11
C ALA A 418 -15.10 -12.07 23.78
N ILE A 419 -14.25 -12.00 24.81
CA ILE A 419 -12.83 -11.68 24.67
C ILE A 419 -12.11 -12.96 24.27
N MET A 420 -11.58 -12.96 23.06
CA MET A 420 -11.02 -14.15 22.42
C MET A 420 -9.51 -14.02 22.30
N SER A 421 -8.82 -15.15 22.44
CA SER A 421 -7.38 -15.26 22.18
C SER A 421 -7.07 -16.44 21.26
N ILE A 422 -6.03 -16.27 20.46
CA ILE A 422 -5.33 -17.27 19.68
C ILE A 422 -3.83 -16.97 19.79
N TRP A 423 -2.98 -17.98 19.69
CA TRP A 423 -1.54 -17.80 19.73
C TRP A 423 -0.85 -18.58 18.61
N TRP A 424 0.38 -18.19 18.31
CA TRP A 424 1.24 -18.83 17.33
C TRP A 424 2.58 -19.17 17.95
N ASP A 425 3.10 -20.36 17.62
CA ASP A 425 4.46 -20.78 17.92
C ASP A 425 5.12 -21.31 16.64
N ALA A 426 6.39 -20.96 16.43
CA ALA A 426 7.11 -21.34 15.21
C ALA A 426 7.15 -22.84 14.93
N ARG A 427 7.04 -23.70 15.96
CA ARG A 427 7.12 -25.16 15.84
C ARG A 427 5.76 -25.79 15.58
N THR A 428 4.69 -25.22 16.14
CA THR A 428 3.35 -25.83 16.08
C THR A 428 2.37 -25.08 15.21
N GLY A 429 2.70 -23.85 14.79
CA GLY A 429 1.80 -22.98 14.07
C GLY A 429 0.75 -22.32 14.97
N TRP A 430 -0.36 -21.92 14.36
CA TRP A 430 -1.49 -21.28 15.03
C TRP A 430 -2.31 -22.29 15.84
N ALA A 431 -2.66 -21.92 17.07
CA ALA A 431 -3.60 -22.67 17.92
C ALA A 431 -5.07 -22.43 17.54
N ASP A 432 -6.00 -23.05 18.27
CA ASP A 432 -7.43 -22.76 18.16
C ASP A 432 -7.82 -21.54 19.01
N TRP A 433 -8.84 -20.81 18.56
CA TRP A 433 -9.43 -19.70 19.32
C TRP A 433 -10.09 -20.20 20.62
N PHE A 434 -9.85 -19.49 21.72
CA PHE A 434 -10.52 -19.74 23.01
C PHE A 434 -10.96 -18.43 23.66
N GLN A 435 -11.99 -18.48 24.50
CA GLN A 435 -12.44 -17.33 25.28
C GLN A 435 -11.59 -17.17 26.54
N VAL A 436 -11.07 -15.97 26.78
CA VAL A 436 -10.20 -15.70 27.93
C VAL A 436 -11.02 -15.55 29.20
N SER A 437 -10.96 -16.55 30.08
CA SER A 437 -11.59 -16.55 31.42
C SER A 437 -13.07 -16.11 31.43
N GLY A 438 -13.83 -16.46 30.38
CA GLY A 438 -15.25 -16.07 30.25
C GLY A 438 -15.50 -14.57 30.06
N GLY A 439 -14.46 -13.77 29.77
CA GLY A 439 -14.54 -12.31 29.65
C GLY A 439 -15.44 -11.85 28.52
N VAL A 440 -16.14 -10.73 28.75
CA VAL A 440 -17.01 -10.06 27.78
C VAL A 440 -16.75 -8.57 27.81
N ALA A 441 -16.34 -8.02 26.66
CA ALA A 441 -16.09 -6.60 26.50
C ALA A 441 -17.37 -5.85 26.07
N GLY A 442 -17.49 -4.61 26.53
CA GLY A 442 -18.54 -3.68 26.12
C GLY A 442 -18.57 -3.47 24.59
N ALA A 443 -19.69 -2.99 24.06
CA ALA A 443 -19.81 -2.71 22.63
C ALA A 443 -18.84 -1.58 22.23
N GLY A 444 -17.98 -1.85 21.25
CA GLY A 444 -16.96 -0.90 20.78
C GLY A 444 -15.68 -0.86 21.63
N ALA A 445 -15.63 -1.57 22.76
CA ALA A 445 -14.44 -1.64 23.60
C ALA A 445 -13.30 -2.43 22.93
N THR A 446 -12.07 -1.95 23.11
CA THR A 446 -10.84 -2.65 22.71
C THR A 446 -10.36 -3.56 23.83
N VAL A 447 -9.62 -4.61 23.47
CA VAL A 447 -8.89 -5.46 24.41
C VAL A 447 -7.41 -5.13 24.25
N THR A 448 -6.84 -4.35 25.15
CA THR A 448 -5.41 -4.02 25.12
C THR A 448 -4.62 -5.10 25.84
N ALA A 449 -3.52 -5.54 25.24
CA ALA A 449 -2.64 -6.56 25.79
C ALA A 449 -1.21 -6.02 25.93
N ILE A 450 -0.50 -6.46 26.97
CA ILE A 450 0.93 -6.20 27.16
C ILE A 450 1.60 -7.43 27.78
N ALA A 451 2.84 -7.71 27.39
CA ALA A 451 3.72 -8.63 28.12
C ALA A 451 4.69 -7.82 28.99
N ARG A 452 4.62 -8.00 30.31
CA ARG A 452 5.62 -7.39 31.23
C ARG A 452 6.98 -8.08 31.12
N TYR A 453 6.94 -9.37 30.84
CA TYR A 453 8.07 -10.24 30.57
C TYR A 453 7.54 -11.48 29.85
N PRO A 454 8.41 -12.33 29.25
CA PRO A 454 7.95 -13.34 28.31
C PRO A 454 7.01 -14.44 28.88
N PHE A 455 6.87 -14.55 30.19
CA PHE A 455 6.02 -15.55 30.84
C PHE A 455 4.77 -14.94 31.51
N HIS A 456 4.46 -13.68 31.20
CA HIS A 456 3.32 -12.99 31.81
C HIS A 456 2.65 -12.02 30.84
N LEU A 457 1.32 -12.03 30.83
CA LEU A 457 0.49 -11.14 30.02
C LEU A 457 -0.53 -10.45 30.91
N ASP A 458 -0.79 -9.18 30.62
CA ASP A 458 -1.88 -8.41 31.23
C ASP A 458 -2.82 -7.91 30.13
N LEU A 459 -4.13 -8.10 30.35
CA LEU A 459 -5.20 -7.64 29.48
C LEU A 459 -6.03 -6.57 30.18
N PHE A 460 -6.49 -5.60 29.39
CA PHE A 460 -7.31 -4.49 29.84
C PHE A 460 -8.45 -4.24 28.86
N THR A 461 -9.65 -3.98 29.39
CA THR A 461 -10.81 -3.63 28.56
C THR A 461 -11.85 -2.81 29.34
N VAL A 462 -12.83 -2.29 28.60
CA VAL A 462 -14.06 -1.74 29.17
C VAL A 462 -15.14 -2.82 29.17
N GLY A 463 -15.69 -3.13 30.33
CA GLY A 463 -16.75 -4.14 30.50
C GLY A 463 -18.13 -3.63 30.05
N THR A 464 -19.11 -4.53 29.98
CA THR A 464 -20.51 -4.19 29.68
C THR A 464 -21.18 -3.33 30.75
N ASP A 465 -20.56 -3.22 31.92
CA ASP A 465 -20.98 -2.42 33.07
C ASP A 465 -20.33 -1.02 33.11
N HIS A 466 -19.64 -0.62 32.03
CA HIS A 466 -18.93 0.65 31.92
C HIS A 466 -17.84 0.84 32.99
N ARG A 467 -17.13 -0.24 33.35
CA ARG A 467 -15.94 -0.20 34.21
C ARG A 467 -14.71 -0.69 33.48
N PHE A 468 -13.54 -0.31 33.97
CA PHE A 468 -12.25 -0.87 33.52
C PHE A 468 -12.00 -2.20 34.21
N TRP A 469 -11.72 -3.22 33.41
CA TRP A 469 -11.46 -4.58 33.86
C TRP A 469 -10.08 -5.04 33.43
N SER A 470 -9.47 -5.88 34.27
CA SER A 470 -8.20 -6.54 33.98
C SER A 470 -8.30 -8.05 34.18
N CYS A 471 -7.46 -8.76 33.44
CA CYS A 471 -7.21 -10.19 33.55
C CYS A 471 -5.74 -10.41 33.17
N TRP A 472 -5.08 -11.38 33.79
CA TRP A 472 -3.68 -11.67 33.51
C TRP A 472 -3.46 -13.17 33.31
N TRP A 473 -2.35 -13.50 32.66
CA TRP A 473 -1.86 -14.86 32.47
C TRP A 473 -0.44 -14.99 32.99
N ASP A 474 -0.15 -16.11 33.64
CA ASP A 474 1.18 -16.50 34.06
C ASP A 474 1.44 -17.96 33.66
N ASP A 475 2.65 -18.28 33.21
CA ASP A 475 2.99 -19.61 32.70
C ASP A 475 2.75 -20.75 33.72
N ARG A 476 2.80 -20.46 35.02
CA ARG A 476 2.62 -21.46 36.08
C ARG A 476 1.18 -21.64 36.51
N SER A 477 0.35 -20.60 36.39
CA SER A 477 -1.01 -20.59 36.94
C SER A 477 -2.12 -20.43 35.89
N GLY A 478 -1.75 -20.15 34.65
CA GLY A 478 -2.69 -19.92 33.57
C GLY A 478 -3.38 -18.56 33.70
N TRP A 479 -4.58 -18.47 33.13
CA TRP A 479 -5.37 -17.24 33.14
C TRP A 479 -6.08 -17.04 34.48
N ALA A 480 -5.93 -15.84 35.05
CA ALA A 480 -6.72 -15.39 36.19
C ALA A 480 -8.16 -15.04 35.78
N GLY A 481 -9.06 -14.96 36.77
CA GLY A 481 -10.39 -14.40 36.56
C GLY A 481 -10.35 -12.88 36.33
N TRP A 482 -11.34 -12.36 35.59
CA TRP A 482 -11.48 -10.91 35.38
C TRP A 482 -11.81 -10.19 36.70
N PHE A 483 -11.15 -9.07 36.97
CA PHE A 483 -11.39 -8.21 38.13
C PHE A 483 -11.44 -6.73 37.74
N PRO A 484 -12.25 -5.89 38.44
CA PRO A 484 -12.35 -4.47 38.14
C PRO A 484 -11.15 -3.71 38.72
N LEU A 485 -10.68 -2.67 38.00
CA LEU A 485 -9.50 -1.89 38.40
C LEU A 485 -9.78 -0.78 39.40
N ASP A 486 -10.97 -0.15 39.40
CA ASP A 486 -11.47 0.77 40.44
C ASP A 486 -12.91 1.23 40.08
N THR A 487 -13.38 2.31 40.71
CA THR A 487 -14.67 2.98 40.56
C THR A 487 -14.75 4.03 39.44
N LEU A 488 -13.65 4.30 38.72
CA LEU A 488 -13.69 5.23 37.58
C LEU A 488 -14.64 4.70 36.50
N ALA A 489 -15.68 5.47 36.20
CA ALA A 489 -16.64 5.13 35.15
C ALA A 489 -15.98 5.29 33.77
N ALA A 490 -15.99 4.21 33.00
CA ALA A 490 -15.46 4.18 31.64
C ALA A 490 -16.50 4.69 30.64
N ARG A 491 -16.03 5.44 29.64
CA ARG A 491 -16.81 5.72 28.44
C ARG A 491 -16.94 4.42 27.62
N PRO A 492 -18.05 4.15 26.91
CA PRO A 492 -18.21 2.91 26.14
C PRO A 492 -17.10 2.65 25.10
N ASP A 493 -16.54 3.70 24.52
CA ASP A 493 -15.45 3.69 23.53
C ASP A 493 -14.11 4.13 24.14
N ALA A 494 -13.97 4.16 25.46
CA ALA A 494 -12.67 4.38 26.09
C ALA A 494 -11.71 3.24 25.76
N THR A 495 -10.47 3.59 25.46
CA THR A 495 -9.37 2.64 25.29
C THR A 495 -8.42 2.78 26.47
N VAL A 496 -7.85 1.67 26.90
CA VAL A 496 -6.76 1.66 27.89
C VAL A 496 -5.46 1.58 27.13
N ASN A 497 -4.61 2.60 27.28
CA ASN A 497 -3.21 2.50 26.89
C ASN A 497 -2.38 2.08 28.11
N VAL A 498 -1.45 1.16 27.93
CA VAL A 498 -0.64 0.60 29.01
C VAL A 498 0.83 0.57 28.60
N VAL A 499 1.70 0.90 29.55
CA VAL A 499 3.15 0.78 29.42
C VAL A 499 3.71 0.05 30.64
N ALA A 500 4.70 -0.82 30.40
CA ALA A 500 5.48 -1.46 31.46
C ALA A 500 6.84 -0.78 31.51
N ARG A 501 7.14 -0.06 32.61
CA ARG A 501 8.46 0.58 32.79
C ARG A 501 9.54 -0.42 33.19
N TYR A 502 9.13 -1.48 33.88
CA TYR A 502 9.93 -2.64 34.28
C TYR A 502 8.98 -3.79 34.65
N PRO A 503 9.45 -5.04 34.78
CA PRO A 503 8.58 -6.21 34.95
C PRO A 503 7.55 -6.09 36.07
N ASP A 504 7.87 -5.45 37.18
CA ASP A 504 7.00 -5.36 38.37
C ASP A 504 6.15 -4.08 38.43
N HIS A 505 6.03 -3.33 37.32
CA HIS A 505 5.26 -2.09 37.28
C HIS A 505 4.52 -1.86 35.97
N LEU A 506 3.26 -1.40 36.08
CA LEU A 506 2.44 -0.95 34.96
C LEU A 506 1.92 0.46 35.21
N ASP A 507 1.87 1.26 34.14
CA ASP A 507 1.17 2.55 34.11
C ASP A 507 0.07 2.47 33.06
N LEU A 508 -1.15 2.81 33.47
CA LEU A 508 -2.35 2.80 32.62
C LEU A 508 -2.84 4.22 32.41
N PHE A 509 -3.31 4.47 31.19
CA PHE A 509 -3.84 5.76 30.77
C PHE A 509 -5.12 5.59 29.99
N THR A 510 -6.10 6.47 30.24
CA THR A 510 -7.38 6.49 29.54
C THR A 510 -7.94 7.92 29.49
N THR A 511 -8.94 8.13 28.66
CA THR A 511 -9.78 9.34 28.70
C THR A 511 -11.12 9.03 29.38
N ALA A 512 -11.45 9.80 30.42
CA ALA A 512 -12.71 9.69 31.14
C ALA A 512 -13.88 10.28 30.33
N SER A 513 -15.11 10.07 30.80
CA SER A 513 -16.33 10.54 30.13
C SER A 513 -16.43 12.07 29.99
N ASN A 514 -15.78 12.82 30.88
CA ASN A 514 -15.65 14.28 30.81
C ASN A 514 -14.43 14.75 29.99
N GLY A 515 -13.73 13.84 29.33
CA GLY A 515 -12.50 14.11 28.56
C GLY A 515 -11.22 14.17 29.40
N ALA A 516 -11.28 14.06 30.73
CA ALA A 516 -10.09 14.10 31.58
C ALA A 516 -9.11 12.97 31.21
N VAL A 517 -7.82 13.30 31.07
CA VAL A 517 -6.76 12.31 30.90
C VAL A 517 -6.42 11.74 32.27
N MET A 518 -6.75 10.46 32.47
CA MET A 518 -6.64 9.76 33.75
C MET A 518 -5.50 8.76 33.71
N SER A 519 -4.83 8.58 34.84
CA SER A 519 -3.82 7.56 35.05
C SER A 519 -4.09 6.76 36.33
N THR A 520 -3.68 5.50 36.31
CA THR A 520 -3.45 4.65 37.48
C THR A 520 -2.22 3.80 37.24
N TRP A 521 -1.70 3.17 38.27
CA TRP A 521 -0.53 2.29 38.18
C TRP A 521 -0.67 1.07 39.09
N TRP A 522 0.10 0.04 38.77
CA TRP A 522 0.24 -1.17 39.57
C TRP A 522 1.71 -1.40 39.90
N ASP A 523 1.99 -1.77 41.14
CA ASP A 523 3.29 -2.27 41.59
C ASP A 523 3.10 -3.62 42.28
N ALA A 524 4.02 -4.56 42.03
CA ALA A 524 3.94 -5.91 42.59
C ALA A 524 3.85 -5.96 44.13
N ARG A 525 4.33 -4.94 44.85
CA ARG A 525 4.34 -4.87 46.31
C ARG A 525 3.09 -4.21 46.89
N SER A 526 2.53 -3.22 46.21
CA SER A 526 1.39 -2.44 46.72
C SER A 526 0.07 -2.68 46.01
N GLY A 527 0.09 -3.38 44.86
CA GLY A 527 -1.07 -3.56 44.02
C GLY A 527 -1.43 -2.29 43.25
N TRP A 528 -2.72 -2.18 42.90
CA TRP A 528 -3.26 -1.06 42.13
C TRP A 528 -3.44 0.20 42.97
N ALA A 529 -3.03 1.34 42.42
CA ALA A 529 -3.33 2.66 42.96
C ALA A 529 -4.71 3.16 42.52
N GLY A 530 -5.20 4.22 43.19
CA GLY A 530 -6.41 4.93 42.76
C GLY A 530 -6.16 5.81 41.54
N TRP A 531 -7.20 6.00 40.73
CA TRP A 531 -7.12 6.87 39.55
C TRP A 531 -6.91 8.34 39.92
N PHE A 532 -6.06 9.04 39.15
CA PHE A 532 -5.85 10.48 39.26
C PHE A 532 -5.79 11.14 37.87
N GLN A 533 -6.11 12.43 37.80
CA GLN A 533 -6.02 13.19 36.56
C GLN A 533 -4.58 13.67 36.33
N VAL A 534 -4.04 13.44 35.14
CA VAL A 534 -2.67 13.81 34.78
C VAL A 534 -2.60 15.31 34.46
N SER A 535 -2.01 16.09 35.36
CA SER A 535 -1.72 17.53 35.18
C SER A 535 -2.90 18.37 34.66
N GLY A 536 -4.13 18.02 35.06
CA GLY A 536 -5.34 18.70 34.61
C GLY A 536 -5.70 18.52 33.11
N GLY A 537 -5.06 17.57 32.42
CA GLY A 537 -5.23 17.33 30.99
C GLY A 537 -6.65 16.96 30.60
N VAL A 538 -7.11 17.48 29.47
CA VAL A 538 -8.43 17.18 28.88
C VAL A 538 -8.27 16.94 27.38
N ALA A 539 -8.68 15.76 26.92
CA ALA A 539 -8.69 15.38 25.52
C ALA A 539 -9.97 15.82 24.80
N SER A 540 -9.89 15.92 23.47
CA SER A 540 -11.08 16.10 22.63
C SER A 540 -12.03 14.90 22.78
N PRO A 541 -13.36 15.08 22.67
CA PRO A 541 -14.31 13.98 22.73
C PRO A 541 -13.98 12.89 21.70
N GLY A 542 -13.84 11.64 22.15
CA GLY A 542 -13.44 10.52 21.29
C GLY A 542 -11.96 10.17 21.36
N SER A 543 -11.08 11.13 21.66
CA SER A 543 -9.65 10.91 21.54
C SER A 543 -9.12 10.00 22.64
N PRO A 544 -8.32 8.97 22.28
CA PRO A 544 -7.54 8.21 23.25
C PRO A 544 -6.30 8.99 23.68
N VAL A 545 -5.67 8.54 24.76
CA VAL A 545 -4.33 8.96 25.16
C VAL A 545 -3.35 7.84 24.81
N THR A 546 -2.22 8.20 24.19
CA THR A 546 -1.12 7.28 23.92
C THR A 546 0.01 7.58 24.90
N ALA A 547 0.53 6.56 25.57
CA ALA A 547 1.71 6.67 26.40
C ALA A 547 2.86 5.84 25.82
N ILE A 548 4.07 6.33 25.98
CA ILE A 548 5.31 5.60 25.70
C ILE A 548 6.25 5.74 26.90
N ALA A 549 7.07 4.73 27.13
CA ALA A 549 8.19 4.81 28.06
C ALA A 549 9.48 4.99 27.26
N ARG A 550 10.23 6.07 27.52
CA ARG A 550 11.57 6.25 26.93
C ARG A 550 12.62 5.44 27.68
N TYR A 551 12.42 5.29 28.98
CA TYR A 551 13.23 4.48 29.91
C TYR A 551 12.45 4.30 31.23
N SER A 552 12.99 3.51 32.16
CA SER A 552 12.26 3.07 33.36
C SER A 552 11.77 4.20 34.27
N ASN A 553 12.40 5.37 34.24
CA ASN A 553 12.02 6.53 35.05
C ASN A 553 11.37 7.67 34.24
N HIS A 554 10.92 7.42 33.00
CA HIS A 554 10.35 8.48 32.17
C HIS A 554 9.23 8.00 31.23
N LEU A 555 8.15 8.77 31.21
CA LEU A 555 6.99 8.53 30.35
C LEU A 555 6.64 9.80 29.57
N ASP A 556 6.15 9.62 28.34
CA ASP A 556 5.59 10.67 27.52
C ASP A 556 4.17 10.30 27.09
N LEU A 557 3.24 11.26 27.22
CA LEU A 557 1.84 11.11 26.86
C LEU A 557 1.51 12.01 25.68
N PHE A 558 0.60 11.54 24.83
CA PHE A 558 0.12 12.27 23.66
C PHE A 558 -1.40 12.15 23.52
N THR A 559 -2.06 13.26 23.19
CA THR A 559 -3.50 13.29 22.91
C THR A 559 -3.85 14.46 22.00
N VAL A 560 -5.02 14.40 21.37
CA VAL A 560 -5.66 15.56 20.75
C VAL A 560 -6.43 16.33 21.84
N GLY A 561 -6.17 17.62 21.99
CA GLY A 561 -6.84 18.51 22.93
C GLY A 561 -8.19 19.01 22.42
N THR A 562 -8.98 19.66 23.29
CA THR A 562 -10.34 20.14 22.95
C THR A 562 -10.39 21.23 21.88
N ASP A 563 -9.26 21.85 21.58
CA ASP A 563 -9.05 22.82 20.50
C ASP A 563 -8.48 22.18 19.21
N ASN A 564 -8.48 20.84 19.14
CA ASN A 564 -7.96 20.01 18.06
C ASN A 564 -6.44 20.06 17.87
N ARG A 565 -5.71 20.67 18.80
CA ARG A 565 -4.25 20.65 18.77
C ARG A 565 -3.68 19.37 19.36
N ILE A 566 -2.49 19.00 18.93
CA ILE A 566 -1.76 17.84 19.44
C ILE A 566 -0.98 18.29 20.68
N TYR A 567 -1.22 17.63 21.80
CA TYR A 567 -0.60 17.93 23.09
C TYR A 567 0.24 16.77 23.57
N SER A 568 1.29 17.11 24.30
CA SER A 568 2.09 16.18 25.06
C SER A 568 2.29 16.66 26.50
N THR A 569 2.60 15.72 27.37
CA THR A 569 3.14 15.93 28.72
C THR A 569 4.06 14.77 29.04
N TRP A 570 4.89 14.92 30.07
CA TRP A 570 5.83 13.89 30.48
C TRP A 570 5.86 13.71 31.99
N TRP A 571 6.33 12.55 32.42
CA TRP A 571 6.60 12.23 33.82
C TRP A 571 8.06 11.82 33.97
N ASP A 572 8.67 12.27 35.06
CA ASP A 572 9.99 11.83 35.52
C ASP A 572 9.91 11.49 37.02
N ASP A 573 10.62 10.46 37.45
CA ASP A 573 10.51 9.95 38.83
C ASP A 573 10.96 10.96 39.91
N THR A 574 11.79 11.92 39.54
CA THR A 574 12.37 12.91 40.43
C THR A 574 11.52 14.17 40.49
N THR A 575 10.88 14.53 39.37
CA THR A 575 10.15 15.80 39.22
C THR A 575 8.63 15.65 39.12
N GLY A 576 8.14 14.44 38.91
CA GLY A 576 6.73 14.14 38.73
C GLY A 576 6.22 14.52 37.34
N TRP A 577 4.91 14.77 37.26
CA TRP A 577 4.26 15.14 36.00
C TRP A 577 4.49 16.61 35.64
N ALA A 578 4.87 16.86 34.39
CA ALA A 578 4.97 18.20 33.83
C ALA A 578 3.59 18.77 33.43
N GLY A 579 3.56 20.04 33.05
CA GLY A 579 2.38 20.65 32.42
C GLY A 579 2.18 20.14 30.98
N TRP A 580 0.96 20.24 30.47
CA TRP A 580 0.67 19.96 29.06
C TRP A 580 1.16 21.09 28.15
N PHE A 581 1.76 20.73 27.02
CA PHE A 581 2.26 21.67 26.01
C PHE A 581 1.89 21.20 24.60
N ASN A 582 1.75 22.14 23.68
CA ASN A 582 1.42 21.83 22.29
C ASN A 582 2.68 21.37 21.53
N VAL A 583 2.54 20.28 20.78
CA VAL A 583 3.63 19.69 20.00
C VAL A 583 3.76 20.41 18.67
N SER A 584 4.69 21.37 18.58
CA SER A 584 5.07 22.08 17.35
C SER A 584 3.90 22.66 16.53
N GLY A 585 2.86 23.19 17.16
CA GLY A 585 1.71 23.75 16.44
C GLY A 585 0.76 22.70 15.84
N GLY A 586 0.99 21.41 16.09
CA GLY A 586 0.29 20.29 15.46
C GLY A 586 -1.22 20.34 15.67
N ILE A 587 -1.96 19.96 14.63
CA ILE A 587 -3.43 19.88 14.60
C ILE A 587 -3.81 18.48 14.12
N ALA A 588 -4.76 17.87 14.81
CA ALA A 588 -5.33 16.58 14.46
C ALA A 588 -6.85 16.65 14.47
N LYS A 589 -7.49 15.68 13.83
CA LYS A 589 -8.95 15.59 13.82
C LYS A 589 -9.51 15.28 15.22
N ALA A 590 -10.57 15.95 15.63
CA ALA A 590 -11.28 15.62 16.88
C ALA A 590 -11.68 14.14 16.94
N GLY A 591 -11.36 13.50 18.06
CA GLY A 591 -11.63 12.10 18.30
C GLY A 591 -10.62 11.13 17.68
N SER A 592 -9.56 11.60 17.02
CA SER A 592 -8.49 10.74 16.50
C SER A 592 -7.43 10.43 17.56
N GLN A 593 -6.64 9.39 17.29
CA GLN A 593 -5.45 9.03 18.07
C GLN A 593 -4.24 9.81 17.59
N VAL A 594 -3.35 10.14 18.53
CA VAL A 594 -1.94 10.49 18.26
C VAL A 594 -1.11 9.27 18.60
N VAL A 595 -0.35 8.71 17.65
CA VAL A 595 0.51 7.54 17.88
C VAL A 595 1.93 8.02 18.09
N ALA A 596 2.64 7.41 19.04
CA ALA A 596 4.03 7.73 19.31
C ALA A 596 4.82 6.45 19.53
N ILE A 597 6.12 6.49 19.18
CA ILE A 597 7.07 5.42 19.45
C ILE A 597 8.42 6.04 19.83
N SER A 598 9.14 5.39 20.75
CA SER A 598 10.54 5.68 21.02
C SER A 598 11.40 4.55 20.47
N ARG A 599 12.21 4.85 19.47
CA ARG A 599 13.07 3.88 18.77
C ARG A 599 14.49 3.81 19.32
N VAL A 600 14.95 4.90 19.95
CA VAL A 600 16.17 4.97 20.76
C VAL A 600 15.93 5.89 21.95
N THR A 601 16.77 5.78 22.97
CA THR A 601 16.79 6.73 24.08
C THR A 601 16.93 8.15 23.55
N GLU A 602 16.12 9.07 24.05
CA GLU A 602 16.11 10.48 23.63
C GLU A 602 15.61 10.74 22.20
N HIS A 603 14.85 9.81 21.60
CA HIS A 603 14.11 10.05 20.34
C HIS A 603 12.67 9.60 20.44
N ILE A 604 11.74 10.41 19.94
CA ILE A 604 10.32 10.08 19.80
C ILE A 604 9.86 10.43 18.39
N ASP A 605 9.19 9.49 17.73
CA ASP A 605 8.46 9.73 16.49
C ASP A 605 6.96 9.78 16.80
N VAL A 606 6.27 10.79 16.29
CA VAL A 606 4.84 11.02 16.53
C VAL A 606 4.11 11.11 15.20
N PHE A 607 2.94 10.47 15.14
CA PHE A 607 2.10 10.36 13.95
C PHE A 607 0.66 10.72 14.29
N ALA A 608 -0.02 11.41 13.39
CA ALA A 608 -1.42 11.77 13.55
C ALA A 608 -2.13 11.94 12.20
N VAL A 609 -3.44 11.72 12.20
CA VAL A 609 -4.30 12.09 11.07
C VAL A 609 -4.76 13.54 11.26
N GLY A 610 -4.37 14.40 10.31
CA GLY A 610 -4.75 15.82 10.25
C GLY A 610 -6.26 16.01 10.03
N SER A 611 -6.73 17.25 10.20
CA SER A 611 -8.14 17.60 9.94
C SER A 611 -8.57 17.41 8.48
N ASP A 612 -7.60 17.39 7.56
CA ASP A 612 -7.70 17.12 6.13
C ASP A 612 -7.73 15.61 5.79
N GLY A 613 -7.60 14.73 6.79
CA GLY A 613 -7.57 13.28 6.58
C GLY A 613 -6.20 12.73 6.17
N ILE A 614 -5.16 13.56 6.13
CA ILE A 614 -3.82 13.15 5.73
C ILE A 614 -3.01 12.71 6.94
N VAL A 615 -2.13 11.73 6.76
CA VAL A 615 -1.20 11.30 7.80
C VAL A 615 0.00 12.24 7.86
N TYR A 616 0.27 12.80 9.03
CA TYR A 616 1.41 13.63 9.33
C TYR A 616 2.32 12.97 10.35
N SER A 617 3.59 13.33 10.31
CA SER A 617 4.58 12.96 11.30
C SER A 617 5.34 14.19 11.81
N THR A 618 5.89 14.06 13.01
CA THR A 618 6.92 14.92 13.57
C THR A 618 7.78 14.08 14.50
N TRP A 619 8.91 14.61 14.93
CA TRP A 619 9.79 13.91 15.87
C TRP A 619 10.37 14.86 16.91
N TRP A 620 10.85 14.27 17.99
CA TRP A 620 11.62 14.93 19.03
C TRP A 620 12.98 14.25 19.18
N ASP A 621 14.01 15.06 19.33
CA ASP A 621 15.36 14.63 19.68
C ASP A 621 15.85 15.37 20.92
N GLY A 622 16.50 14.67 21.85
CA GLY A 622 16.98 15.27 23.10
C GLY A 622 17.97 16.42 22.94
N SER A 623 18.68 16.50 21.80
CA SER A 623 19.61 17.59 21.49
C SER A 623 18.96 18.74 20.71
N GLY A 624 17.95 18.43 19.89
CA GLY A 624 17.34 19.37 18.94
C GLY A 624 15.95 19.88 19.32
N GLY A 625 15.27 19.23 20.25
CA GLY A 625 13.87 19.48 20.57
C GLY A 625 12.92 18.92 19.50
N TRP A 626 11.73 19.50 19.42
CA TRP A 626 10.69 19.07 18.47
C TRP A 626 10.92 19.65 17.08
N ALA A 627 10.77 18.81 16.06
CA ALA A 627 10.72 19.22 14.66
C ALA A 627 9.36 19.83 14.28
N GLY A 628 9.27 20.38 13.07
CA GLY A 628 7.98 20.76 12.47
C GLY A 628 7.18 19.52 12.03
N TRP A 629 5.86 19.68 11.85
CA TRP A 629 5.03 18.64 11.24
C TRP A 629 5.23 18.61 9.73
N PHE A 630 5.29 17.40 9.17
CA PHE A 630 5.37 17.16 7.73
C PHE A 630 4.41 16.04 7.33
N GLN A 631 3.93 16.10 6.10
CA GLN A 631 3.06 15.07 5.54
C GLN A 631 3.85 13.79 5.28
N LEU A 632 3.30 12.64 5.66
CA LEU A 632 3.88 11.34 5.33
C LEU A 632 3.69 10.99 3.85
N GLY A 633 4.76 10.57 3.21
CA GLY A 633 4.83 10.15 1.81
C GLY A 633 6.28 10.23 1.32
N ILE A 634 6.51 9.99 0.02
CA ILE A 634 7.88 9.98 -0.56
C ILE A 634 8.61 11.29 -0.26
N THR A 635 9.82 11.17 0.31
CA THR A 635 10.73 12.29 0.63
C THR A 635 12.05 12.17 -0.10
#